data_AF-A0A7S0EXY6-F1
#
_entry.id   AF-A0A7S0EXY6-F1
#
_cell.length_a   1.000
_cell.length_b   1.000
_cell.length_c   1.000
_cell.angle_alpha   90.00
_cell.angle_beta   90.00
_cell.angle_gamma   90.00
#
_symmetry.space_group_name_H-M   'P 1'
#
loop_
_entity.id
_entity.type
_entity.pdbx_description
1 polymer ?
#
loop_
_entity_poly.entity_id
_entity_poly.type
_entity_poly.pdbx_seq_one_letter_code
_entity_poly.pdbx_strand_id
1 'polypeptide(L)'
;KVDEVAALLGDDVNVADNLGWTPLHEAAASNHDTSVCELLLCRGAHVNQPNEYGETPLHMAAGNESTPLSMCELLLRHGADPEAMDQEQQVPLDVAEERGGGGAP
;
A
#
# COMPACT_ATOMS: atom_id res chain seq x y z
N LYS A 1 -16.49 -3.44 -10.06
CA LYS A 1 -15.94 -4.81 -10.30
C LYS A 1 -14.44 -4.68 -10.56
N VAL A 2 -13.60 -5.65 -10.19
CA VAL A 2 -12.13 -5.62 -10.42
C VAL A 2 -11.72 -5.28 -11.87
N ASP A 3 -12.60 -5.57 -12.84
CA ASP A 3 -12.42 -5.21 -14.25
C ASP A 3 -12.51 -3.69 -14.54
N GLU A 4 -13.24 -2.91 -13.74
CA GLU A 4 -13.33 -1.45 -13.91
C GLU A 4 -12.07 -0.75 -13.38
N VAL A 5 -11.46 -1.29 -12.32
CA VAL A 5 -10.17 -0.79 -11.80
C VAL A 5 -9.07 -1.09 -12.80
N ALA A 6 -9.04 -2.31 -13.37
CA ALA A 6 -8.10 -2.68 -14.43
C ALA A 6 -8.27 -1.84 -15.71
N ALA A 7 -9.50 -1.44 -16.06
CA ALA A 7 -9.77 -0.61 -17.23
C ALA A 7 -9.39 0.87 -17.03
N LEU A 8 -9.34 1.37 -15.79
CA LEU A 8 -8.94 2.75 -15.48
C LEU A 8 -7.41 2.94 -15.44
N LEU A 9 -6.66 1.85 -15.27
CA LEU A 9 -5.20 1.87 -15.04
C LEU A 9 -4.35 1.97 -16.31
N GLY A 10 -4.94 1.82 -17.50
CA GLY A 10 -4.15 1.66 -18.72
C GLY A 10 -3.30 0.37 -18.69
N ASP A 11 -2.39 0.21 -19.64
CA ASP A 11 -1.48 -0.95 -19.71
C ASP A 11 -0.41 -0.96 -18.60
N ASP A 12 -0.21 0.14 -17.86
CA ASP A 12 0.84 0.28 -16.85
C ASP A 12 0.27 0.42 -15.43
N VAL A 13 0.43 -0.64 -14.63
CA VAL A 13 -0.05 -0.70 -13.24
C VAL A 13 0.82 0.10 -12.25
N ASN A 14 1.94 0.65 -12.72
CA ASN A 14 2.89 1.42 -11.89
C ASN A 14 2.78 2.93 -12.10
N VAL A 15 1.78 3.40 -12.84
CA VAL A 15 1.51 4.84 -13.00
C VAL A 15 1.37 5.46 -11.62
N ALA A 16 2.21 6.44 -11.33
CA ALA A 16 2.15 7.22 -10.12
C ALA A 16 1.54 8.60 -10.41
N ASP A 17 0.81 9.14 -9.45
CA ASP A 17 0.41 10.55 -9.49
C ASP A 17 1.59 11.49 -9.17
N ASN A 18 1.32 12.79 -9.07
CA ASN A 18 2.35 13.80 -8.78
C ASN A 18 2.99 13.64 -7.39
N LEU A 19 2.38 12.87 -6.49
CA LEU A 19 2.87 12.59 -5.15
C LEU A 19 3.53 11.20 -5.07
N GLY A 20 3.75 10.53 -6.21
CA GLY A 20 4.34 9.20 -6.24
C GLY A 20 3.37 8.08 -5.87
N TRP A 21 2.08 8.37 -5.69
CA TRP A 21 1.08 7.38 -5.31
C TRP A 21 0.73 6.50 -6.49
N THR A 22 0.95 5.21 -6.33
CA THR A 22 0.54 4.20 -7.29
C THR A 22 -0.83 3.62 -6.95
N PRO A 23 -1.47 2.96 -7.91
CA PRO A 23 -2.65 2.14 -7.69
C PRO A 23 -2.50 1.15 -6.53
N LEU A 24 -1.29 0.64 -6.30
CA LEU A 24 -1.01 -0.29 -5.22
C LEU A 24 -1.00 0.41 -3.85
N HIS A 25 -0.59 1.68 -3.77
CA HIS A 25 -0.72 2.47 -2.53
C HIS A 25 -2.19 2.67 -2.17
N GLU A 26 -3.01 3.09 -3.14
CA GLU A 26 -4.44 3.32 -2.93
C GLU A 26 -5.15 2.02 -2.53
N ALA A 27 -4.84 0.92 -3.22
CA ALA A 27 -5.44 -0.38 -2.90
C ALA A 27 -4.98 -0.89 -1.52
N ALA A 28 -3.73 -0.66 -1.12
CA ALA A 28 -3.22 -1.02 0.20
C ALA A 28 -3.80 -0.17 1.34
N ALA A 29 -4.11 1.10 1.07
CA ALA A 29 -4.82 2.00 1.98
C ALA A 29 -6.34 1.75 2.02
N SER A 30 -6.89 0.91 1.13
CA SER A 30 -8.33 0.64 1.03
C SER A 30 -8.76 -0.50 1.95
N ASN A 31 -9.96 -0.38 2.54
CA ASN A 31 -10.53 -1.36 3.47
C ASN A 31 -11.41 -2.43 2.77
N HIS A 32 -11.53 -2.39 1.44
CA HIS A 32 -12.63 -3.04 0.74
C HIS A 32 -12.31 -4.45 0.21
N ASP A 33 -11.10 -4.71 -0.33
CA ASP A 33 -10.78 -6.00 -0.95
C ASP A 33 -9.27 -6.20 -1.24
N THR A 34 -8.67 -7.28 -0.76
CA THR A 34 -7.29 -7.67 -1.11
C THR A 34 -7.15 -8.11 -2.57
N SER A 35 -8.26 -8.49 -3.23
CA SER A 35 -8.27 -8.96 -4.63
C SER A 35 -7.75 -7.90 -5.60
N VAL A 36 -7.94 -6.61 -5.31
CA VAL A 36 -7.40 -5.52 -6.14
C VAL A 36 -5.88 -5.47 -6.01
N CYS A 37 -5.35 -5.52 -4.79
CA CYS A 37 -3.91 -5.60 -4.55
C CYS A 37 -3.30 -6.84 -5.20
N GLU A 38 -3.93 -8.01 -5.04
CA GLU A 38 -3.43 -9.27 -5.62
C GLU A 38 -3.39 -9.18 -7.15
N LEU A 39 -4.41 -8.58 -7.76
CA LEU A 39 -4.47 -8.38 -9.21
C LEU A 39 -3.37 -7.42 -9.69
N LEU A 40 -3.14 -6.32 -8.99
CA LEU A 40 -2.06 -5.36 -9.30
C LEU A 40 -0.69 -6.02 -9.21
N LEU A 41 -0.44 -6.76 -8.13
CA LEU A 41 0.81 -7.48 -7.92
C LEU A 41 1.03 -8.57 -8.99
N CYS A 42 -0.02 -9.31 -9.36
CA CYS A 42 0.01 -10.27 -10.47
C CYS A 42 0.32 -9.62 -11.83
N ARG A 43 -0.04 -8.35 -12.01
CA ARG A 43 0.28 -7.57 -13.21
C ARG A 43 1.64 -6.87 -13.17
N GLY A 44 2.45 -7.12 -12.14
CA GLY A 44 3.79 -6.57 -12.03
C GLY A 44 3.86 -5.19 -11.34
N ALA A 45 2.88 -4.87 -10.49
CA ALA A 45 2.97 -3.69 -9.63
C ALA A 45 4.20 -3.77 -8.72
N HIS A 46 4.90 -2.65 -8.58
CA HIS A 46 6.08 -2.51 -7.75
C HIS A 46 5.68 -2.44 -6.27
N VAL A 47 5.78 -3.58 -5.58
CA VAL A 47 5.38 -3.75 -4.17
C VAL A 47 6.14 -2.84 -3.19
N ASN A 48 7.35 -2.41 -3.55
CA ASN A 48 8.23 -1.56 -2.74
C ASN A 48 8.42 -0.15 -3.33
N GLN A 49 7.57 0.27 -4.27
CA GLN A 49 7.69 1.63 -4.81
C GLN A 49 7.34 2.64 -3.70
N PRO A 50 8.26 3.56 -3.34
CA PRO A 50 7.94 4.61 -2.39
C PRO A 50 7.17 5.74 -3.07
N ASN A 51 6.28 6.38 -2.32
CA ASN A 51 5.69 7.67 -2.68
C ASN A 51 6.67 8.83 -2.36
N GLU A 52 6.25 10.08 -2.57
CA GLU A 52 7.06 11.26 -2.26
C GLU A 52 7.38 11.44 -0.76
N TYR A 53 6.72 10.71 0.14
CA TYR A 53 7.01 10.68 1.58
C TYR A 53 7.93 9.51 1.98
N GLY A 54 8.39 8.70 1.01
CA GLY A 54 9.16 7.49 1.27
C GLY A 54 8.30 6.31 1.73
N GLU A 55 6.98 6.49 1.87
CA GLU A 55 6.07 5.45 2.30
C GLU A 55 5.85 4.46 1.15
N THR A 56 5.94 3.18 1.46
CA THR A 56 5.61 2.07 0.54
C THR A 56 4.14 1.66 0.71
N PRO A 57 3.58 0.84 -0.20
CA PRO A 57 2.25 0.26 0.01
C PRO A 57 2.11 -0.48 1.36
N LEU A 58 3.20 -1.04 1.90
CA LEU A 58 3.17 -1.68 3.21
C LEU A 58 3.02 -0.67 4.37
N HIS A 59 3.63 0.52 4.28
CA HIS A 59 3.40 1.61 5.24
C HIS A 59 1.93 2.03 5.25
N MET A 60 1.32 2.14 4.06
CA MET A 60 -0.09 2.47 3.91
C MET A 60 -1.02 1.44 4.53
N ALA A 61 -0.75 0.16 4.27
CA ALA A 61 -1.55 -0.93 4.82
C ALA A 61 -1.41 -1.03 6.35
N ALA A 62 -0.20 -0.83 6.88
CA ALA A 62 0.08 -0.93 8.30
C ALA A 62 -0.46 0.27 9.10
N GLY A 63 -0.36 1.48 8.52
CA GLY A 63 -0.79 2.72 9.14
C GLY A 63 -2.30 3.00 9.11
N ASN A 64 -3.10 2.14 8.48
CA ASN A 64 -4.54 2.32 8.41
C ASN A 64 -5.26 1.29 9.29
N GLU A 65 -5.91 1.76 10.36
CA GLU A 65 -6.66 0.91 11.31
C GLU A 65 -7.78 0.10 10.65
N SER A 66 -8.32 0.59 9.53
CA SER A 66 -9.39 -0.08 8.79
C SER A 66 -8.88 -1.13 7.81
N THR A 67 -7.57 -1.20 7.58
CA THR A 67 -6.98 -2.16 6.65
C THR A 67 -6.85 -3.53 7.36
N PRO A 68 -7.38 -4.61 6.76
CA PRO A 68 -7.26 -5.94 7.35
C PRO A 68 -5.79 -6.42 7.35
N LEU A 69 -5.38 -7.14 8.40
CA LEU A 69 -4.03 -7.76 8.48
C LEU A 69 -3.67 -8.58 7.23
N SER A 70 -4.66 -9.20 6.59
CA SER A 70 -4.48 -9.96 5.35
C SER A 70 -3.91 -9.12 4.19
N MET A 71 -4.07 -7.80 4.21
CA MET A 71 -3.44 -6.90 3.23
C MET A 71 -1.93 -6.83 3.44
N CYS A 72 -1.48 -6.65 4.68
CA CYS A 72 -0.06 -6.68 5.03
C CYS A 72 0.54 -8.05 4.72
N GLU A 73 -0.15 -9.13 5.06
CA GLU A 73 0.27 -10.49 4.73
C GLU A 73 0.41 -10.71 3.21
N LEU A 74 -0.55 -10.20 2.41
CA LEU A 74 -0.49 -10.29 0.96
C LEU A 74 0.74 -9.55 0.42
N LEU A 75 0.96 -8.30 0.83
CA LEU A 75 2.10 -7.50 0.39
C LEU A 75 3.42 -8.18 0.75
N LEU A 76 3.57 -8.67 1.99
CA LEU A 76 4.76 -9.42 2.45
C LEU A 76 5.00 -10.69 1.63
N ARG A 77 3.94 -11.45 1.30
CA ARG A 77 4.03 -12.64 0.44
C ARG A 77 4.51 -12.33 -0.97
N HIS A 78 4.27 -11.11 -1.44
CA HIS A 78 4.74 -10.62 -2.74
C HIS A 78 6.09 -9.90 -2.67
N GLY A 79 6.78 -9.92 -1.52
CA GLY A 79 8.12 -9.38 -1.36
C GLY A 79 8.16 -7.92 -0.92
N ALA A 80 7.10 -7.42 -0.28
CA ALA A 80 7.16 -6.15 0.43
C ALA A 80 8.27 -6.20 1.50
N ASP A 81 9.04 -5.13 1.61
CA ASP A 81 10.10 -4.99 2.60
C ASP A 81 9.51 -4.44 3.92
N PRO A 82 9.45 -5.24 5.00
CA PRO A 82 8.98 -4.78 6.30
C PRO A 82 9.95 -3.81 7.00
N GLU A 83 11.18 -3.66 6.50
CA GLU A 83 12.20 -2.76 7.06
C GLU A 83 12.44 -1.54 6.16
N ALA A 84 11.59 -1.33 5.15
CA ALA A 84 11.64 -0.11 4.34
C ALA A 84 11.46 1.11 5.25
N MET A 85 12.37 2.07 5.17
CA MET A 85 12.26 3.32 5.91
C MET A 85 11.62 4.40 5.04
N ASP A 86 10.64 5.10 5.60
CA ASP A 86 10.12 6.34 5.02
C ASP A 86 11.04 7.54 5.30
N GLN A 87 10.57 8.75 4.96
CA GLN A 87 11.33 9.98 5.20
C GLN A 87 11.49 10.35 6.68
N GLU A 88 10.63 9.85 7.55
CA GLU A 88 10.69 10.04 9.00
C GLU A 88 11.55 8.95 9.67
N GLN A 89 12.19 8.08 8.88
CA GLN A 89 12.97 6.92 9.32
C GLN A 89 12.13 5.88 10.06
N GLN A 90 10.84 5.82 9.74
CA GLN A 90 9.90 4.87 10.30
C GLN A 90 9.79 3.66 9.38
N VAL A 91 9.72 2.48 9.98
CA VAL A 91 9.31 1.27 9.24
C VAL A 91 7.78 1.15 9.24
N PRO A 92 7.16 0.32 8.37
CA PRO A 92 5.71 0.14 8.35
C PRO A 92 5.09 -0.17 9.72
N LEU A 93 5.80 -0.91 10.57
CA LEU A 93 5.33 -1.22 11.92
C LEU A 93 5.30 0.03 12.83
N ASP A 94 6.29 0.91 12.75
CA ASP A 94 6.33 2.14 13.53
C ASP A 94 5.15 3.05 13.16
N VAL A 95 4.83 3.14 11.87
CA VAL A 95 3.68 3.90 11.36
C VAL A 95 2.35 3.33 11.88
N ALA A 96 2.25 2.00 12.00
CA ALA A 96 1.07 1.35 12.58
C ALA A 96 0.89 1.70 14.07
N GLU A 97 1.98 1.74 14.83
CA GLU A 97 1.94 2.11 16.24
C GLU A 97 1.64 3.61 16.44
N GLU A 98 2.17 4.49 15.59
CA GLU A 98 1.88 5.92 15.66
C GLU A 98 0.41 6.21 15.31
N ARG A 99 -0.08 5.63 14.22
CA ARG A 99 -1.45 5.90 13.72
C ARG A 99 -2.51 5.14 14.50
N GLY A 100 -2.19 3.97 15.07
CA GLY A 100 -3.10 3.16 15.92
C GLY A 100 -2.97 3.44 17.43
N GLY A 101 -1.98 4.24 17.85
CA GLY A 101 -1.60 4.43 19.25
C GLY A 101 -2.25 5.60 20.00
N GLY A 102 -2.90 6.56 19.33
CA GLY A 102 -3.62 7.60 20.05
C GLY A 102 -4.02 8.84 19.24
N GLY A 103 -5.33 9.05 19.10
CA GLY A 103 -5.85 10.27 18.47
C GLY A 103 -7.36 10.51 18.53
N ALA A 104 -8.08 9.97 19.50
CA ALA A 104 -9.42 10.46 19.85
C ALA A 104 -9.38 11.09 21.26
N PRO A 105 -9.65 12.40 21.44
CA PRO A 105 -10.36 12.83 22.64
C PRO A 105 -11.80 12.29 22.65
#